data_AF-A0A430ARW3-F1
#
_entry.id   AF-A0A430ARW3-F1
#
_cell.length_a   1.000
_cell.length_b   1.000
_cell.length_c   1.000
_cell.angle_alpha   90.00
_cell.angle_beta   90.00
_cell.angle_gamma   90.00
#
_symmetry.space_group_name_H-M   'P 1'
#
loop_
_entity.id
_entity.type
_entity.pdbx_description
1 polymer ?
#
loop_
_entity_poly.entity_id
_entity_poly.type
_entity_poly.pdbx_seq_one_letter_code
_entity_poly.pdbx_strand_id
1 'polypeptide(L)'
;MKYKLNLNNLLSTATEPTTKFIYENGEKTEKISGYAYRLLDLEFGEPVIVVLPKLKEIPVSTYVNVVNAIGTPYKNQNGAVLMSIKADDIRKAN
;
A
#
# COMPACT_ATOMS: atom_id res chain seq x y z
N MET A 1 3.89 21.67 -7.17
CA MET A 1 4.67 20.69 -6.38
C MET A 1 4.71 19.38 -7.16
N LYS A 2 5.91 18.85 -7.47
CA LYS A 2 6.03 17.48 -7.99
C LYS A 2 6.04 16.55 -6.78
N TYR A 3 4.96 15.79 -6.62
CA TYR A 3 4.87 14.74 -5.62
C TYR A 3 5.88 13.64 -5.97
N LYS A 4 6.84 13.36 -5.08
CA LYS A 4 7.81 12.28 -5.24
C LYS A 4 7.58 11.29 -4.11
N LEU A 5 6.87 10.21 -4.45
CA LEU A 5 6.57 9.16 -3.49
C LEU A 5 7.85 8.32 -3.27
N ASN A 6 8.36 8.27 -2.03
CA ASN A 6 9.51 7.44 -1.66
C ASN A 6 9.00 6.04 -1.28
N LEU A 7 9.48 5.01 -1.95
CA LEU A 7 9.09 3.61 -1.68
C LEU A 7 10.17 2.82 -0.94
N ASN A 8 11.21 3.53 -0.51
CA ASN A 8 12.28 3.00 0.30
C ASN A 8 12.16 3.57 1.72
N ASN A 9 12.61 2.79 2.71
CA ASN A 9 12.64 3.19 4.12
C ASN A 9 11.30 3.68 4.67
N LEU A 10 10.21 3.01 4.28
CA LEU A 10 8.89 3.27 4.85
C LEU A 10 8.77 2.59 6.21
N LEU A 11 8.12 3.23 7.18
CA LEU A 11 7.87 2.64 8.49
C LEU A 11 6.59 1.81 8.48
N SER A 12 6.66 0.53 8.87
CA SER A 12 5.47 -0.28 9.08
C SER A 12 4.70 0.20 10.32
N THR A 13 3.40 0.49 10.15
CA THR A 13 2.52 0.80 11.30
C THR A 13 1.84 -0.45 11.81
N ALA A 14 1.52 -0.48 13.10
CA ALA A 14 0.97 -1.63 13.84
C ALA A 14 -0.48 -2.03 13.48
N THR A 15 -0.84 -1.94 12.21
CA THR A 15 -2.16 -2.32 11.71
C THR A 15 -2.03 -3.60 10.91
N GLU A 16 -2.78 -4.63 11.29
CA GLU A 16 -3.04 -5.78 10.44
C GLU A 16 -3.45 -5.30 9.03
N PRO A 17 -3.02 -5.98 7.97
CA PRO A 17 -3.36 -5.55 6.62
C PRO A 17 -4.87 -5.67 6.38
N THR A 18 -5.41 -4.69 5.67
CA THR A 18 -6.82 -4.73 5.27
C THR A 18 -6.99 -5.62 4.04
N THR A 19 -7.79 -6.68 4.17
CA THR A 19 -8.14 -7.56 3.05
C THR A 19 -8.92 -6.80 1.98
N LYS A 20 -8.49 -6.94 0.72
CA LYS A 20 -9.18 -6.46 -0.47
C LYS A 20 -9.87 -7.63 -1.17
N PHE A 21 -11.05 -7.37 -1.70
CA PHE A 21 -11.88 -8.38 -2.35
C PHE A 21 -12.00 -8.08 -3.84
N ILE A 22 -12.29 -9.10 -4.64
CA ILE A 22 -12.69 -8.95 -6.03
C ILE A 22 -14.17 -8.55 -6.03
N TYR A 23 -14.52 -7.60 -6.90
CA TYR A 23 -15.91 -7.23 -7.16
C TYR A 23 -16.27 -7.72 -8.57
N GLU A 24 -17.36 -8.47 -8.67
CA GLU A 24 -17.91 -8.97 -9.94
C GLU A 24 -19.31 -8.33 -10.10
N ASN A 25 -19.57 -7.66 -11.23
CA ASN A 25 -20.82 -6.93 -11.48
C ASN A 25 -21.23 -5.91 -10.41
N GLY A 26 -20.24 -5.32 -9.71
CA GLY A 26 -20.48 -4.35 -8.64
C GLY A 26 -20.74 -4.98 -7.27
N GLU A 27 -20.87 -6.30 -7.18
CA GLU A 27 -21.06 -7.03 -5.93
C GLU A 27 -19.73 -7.54 -5.38
N LYS A 28 -19.58 -7.47 -4.06
CA LYS A 28 -18.39 -7.98 -3.35
C LYS A 28 -18.41 -9.50 -3.38
N THR A 29 -17.34 -10.10 -3.88
CA THR A 29 -17.17 -11.57 -3.83
C THR A 29 -16.39 -12.00 -2.58
N GLU A 30 -16.38 -13.31 -2.30
CA GLU A 30 -15.52 -13.91 -1.26
C GLU A 30 -14.05 -14.03 -1.69
N LYS A 31 -13.75 -13.83 -2.98
CA LYS A 31 -12.39 -13.95 -3.51
C LYS A 31 -11.54 -12.76 -3.08
N ILE A 32 -10.39 -13.05 -2.49
CA ILE A 32 -9.41 -12.03 -2.07
C ILE A 32 -8.63 -11.54 -3.30
N SER A 33 -8.55 -10.22 -3.46
CA SER A 33 -7.75 -9.57 -4.50
C SER A 33 -6.37 -9.10 -4.01
N GLY A 34 -6.19 -9.01 -2.68
CA GLY A 34 -4.90 -8.69 -2.07
C GLY A 34 -5.04 -8.19 -0.63
N TYR A 35 -3.94 -7.71 -0.09
CA TYR A 35 -3.79 -7.27 1.30
C TYR A 35 -3.17 -5.87 1.31
N ALA A 36 -3.88 -4.89 1.85
CA ALA A 36 -3.45 -3.50 1.89
C ALA A 36 -2.72 -3.20 3.20
N TYR A 37 -1.46 -2.80 3.09
CA TYR A 37 -0.59 -2.39 4.18
C TYR A 37 -0.51 -0.88 4.20
N ARG A 38 -0.70 -0.30 5.38
CA ARG A 38 -0.43 1.12 5.63
C ARG A 38 0.99 1.25 6.14
N LEU A 39 1.79 2.00 5.41
CA LEU A 39 3.16 2.35 5.74
C LEU A 39 3.26 3.88 5.90
N LEU A 40 4.25 4.37 6.63
CA LEU A 40 4.51 5.79 6.78
C LEU A 40 5.80 6.17 6.08
N ASP A 41 5.71 7.14 5.19
CA ASP A 41 6.85 7.90 4.73
C ASP A 41 7.13 9.00 5.75
N LEU A 42 8.17 8.80 6.57
CA LEU A 42 8.53 9.76 7.62
C LEU A 42 9.23 11.00 7.06
N GLU A 43 9.79 10.94 5.85
CA GLU A 43 10.45 12.08 5.20
C GLU A 43 9.43 13.15 4.83
N PHE A 44 8.27 12.71 4.32
CA PHE A 44 7.20 13.60 3.88
C PHE A 44 6.00 13.64 4.85
N GLY A 45 5.99 12.80 5.88
CA GLY A 45 4.92 12.75 6.88
C GLY A 45 3.61 12.16 6.34
N GLU A 46 3.69 11.25 5.37
CA GLU A 46 2.54 10.79 4.62
C GLU A 46 2.29 9.27 4.73
N PRO A 47 1.03 8.84 4.80
CA PRO A 47 0.69 7.43 4.72
C PRO A 47 0.74 6.93 3.27
N VAL A 48 1.46 5.84 3.06
CA VAL A 48 1.52 5.11 1.80
C VAL A 48 0.77 3.80 1.95
N ILE A 49 -0.22 3.57 1.09
CA ILE A 49 -0.98 2.31 1.08
C ILE A 49 -0.45 1.43 -0.05
N VAL A 50 0.07 0.26 0.32
CA VAL A 50 0.63 -0.72 -0.63
C VAL A 50 -0.19 -2.00 -0.58
N VAL A 51 -0.61 -2.50 -1.74
CA VAL A 51 -1.36 -3.75 -1.86
C VAL A 51 -0.45 -4.86 -2.34
N LEU A 52 -0.37 -5.94 -1.56
CA LEU A 52 0.31 -7.18 -1.95
C LEU A 52 -0.70 -8.25 -2.39
N PRO A 53 -0.33 -9.14 -3.33
CA PRO A 53 -1.20 -10.24 -3.74
C PRO A 53 -1.31 -11.36 -2.69
N LYS A 54 -0.34 -11.45 -1.75
CA LYS A 54 -0.28 -12.47 -0.70
C LYS A 54 -0.18 -11.81 0.68
N LEU A 55 -0.74 -12.48 1.68
CA LEU A 55 -0.61 -12.06 3.07
C LEU A 55 0.86 -12.23 3.48
N LYS A 56 1.37 -11.23 4.19
CA LYS A 56 2.73 -11.18 4.69
C LYS A 56 2.72 -10.53 6.06
N GLU A 57 3.34 -11.19 7.01
CA GLU A 57 3.58 -10.58 8.31
C GLU A 57 4.73 -9.60 8.21
N ILE A 58 4.47 -8.36 8.60
CA ILE A 58 5.46 -7.30 8.66
C ILE A 58 5.54 -6.87 10.12
N PRO A 59 6.69 -7.02 10.79
CA PRO A 59 6.83 -6.57 12.17
C PRO A 59 6.55 -5.08 12.27
N VAL A 60 5.93 -4.67 13.36
CA VAL A 60 5.60 -3.26 13.63
C VAL A 60 6.87 -2.43 13.82
N SER A 61 6.79 -1.14 13.52
CA SER A 61 7.90 -0.19 13.73
C SER A 61 9.20 -0.62 13.01
N THR A 62 9.06 -1.25 11.85
CA THR A 62 10.18 -1.75 11.06
C THR A 62 10.26 -0.96 9.76
N TYR A 63 11.48 -0.53 9.42
CA TYR A 63 11.73 0.09 8.11
C TYR A 63 11.71 -0.96 7.02
N VAL A 64 11.00 -0.65 5.93
CA VAL A 64 10.78 -1.56 4.82
C VAL A 64 10.93 -0.87 3.47
N ASN A 65 11.29 -1.66 2.46
CA ASN A 65 11.34 -1.28 1.06
C ASN A 65 10.26 -2.05 0.29
N VAL A 66 9.59 -1.36 -0.62
CA VAL A 66 8.57 -1.95 -1.51
C VAL A 66 9.26 -2.49 -2.77
N VAL A 67 8.98 -3.73 -3.12
CA VAL A 67 9.62 -4.43 -4.26
C VAL A 67 8.69 -4.43 -5.46
N ASN A 68 9.20 -4.03 -6.63
CA ASN A 68 8.48 -4.01 -7.91
C ASN A 68 7.13 -3.28 -7.83
N ALA A 69 7.14 -2.09 -7.24
CA ALA A 69 5.92 -1.31 -7.08
C ALA A 69 5.42 -0.73 -8.41
N ILE A 70 4.10 -0.78 -8.59
CA ILE A 70 3.38 -0.12 -9.67
C ILE A 70 2.37 0.83 -9.04
N GLY A 71 2.53 2.12 -9.32
CA GLY A 71 1.61 3.17 -8.89
C GLY A 71 0.65 3.57 -10.01
N THR A 72 -0.65 3.56 -9.74
CA THR A 72 -1.69 4.11 -10.62
C THR A 72 -2.35 5.30 -9.96
N PRO A 73 -2.23 6.53 -10.51
CA PRO A 73 -2.92 7.69 -9.98
C PRO A 73 -4.43 7.59 -10.26
N TYR A 74 -5.24 8.06 -9.32
CA TYR A 74 -6.69 8.14 -9.48
C TYR A 74 -7.24 9.38 -8.75
N LYS A 75 -8.41 9.86 -9.17
CA LYS A 75 -9.14 10.92 -8.45
C LYS A 75 -10.15 10.27 -7.52
N ASN A 76 -10.18 10.69 -6.25
CA ASN A 76 -11.24 10.30 -5.33
C ASN A 76 -12.54 11.10 -5.60
N GLN A 77 -13.60 10.79 -4.87
CA GLN A 77 -14.91 11.46 -5.00
C GLN A 77 -14.85 12.97 -4.74
N ASN A 78 -13.85 13.42 -3.96
CA ASN A 78 -13.64 14.83 -3.63
C ASN A 78 -12.72 15.54 -4.64
N GLY A 79 -12.33 14.88 -5.73
CA GLY A 79 -11.44 15.42 -6.76
C GLY A 79 -9.96 15.42 -6.40
N ALA A 80 -9.57 14.94 -5.21
CA ALA A 80 -8.18 14.82 -4.82
C ALA A 80 -7.50 13.68 -5.60
N VAL A 81 -6.31 13.96 -6.13
CA VAL A 81 -5.48 12.95 -6.79
C VAL A 81 -4.76 12.13 -5.72
N LEU A 82 -5.00 10.82 -5.74
CA LEU A 82 -4.38 9.83 -4.86
C LEU A 82 -3.61 8.81 -5.71
N MET A 83 -2.77 8.00 -5.05
CA MET A 83 -2.02 6.92 -5.68
C MET A 83 -2.48 5.57 -5.16
N SER A 84 -2.81 4.65 -6.06
CA SER A 84 -3.00 3.23 -5.74
C SER A 84 -1.70 2.51 -6.03
N ILE A 85 -1.10 1.84 -5.03
CA ILE A 85 0.19 1.16 -5.20
C ILE A 85 -0.02 -0.33 -5.03
N LYS A 86 0.37 -1.11 -6.04
CA LYS A 86 0.50 -2.56 -5.97
C LYS A 86 1.98 -2.93 -6.00
N ALA A 87 2.35 -4.00 -5.33
CA ALA A 87 3.72 -4.47 -5.29
C ALA A 87 3.78 -5.99 -5.20
N ASP A 88 4.92 -6.56 -5.57
CA ASP A 88 5.15 -8.01 -5.44
C ASP A 88 5.44 -8.39 -3.99
N ASP A 89 6.19 -7.54 -3.28
CA ASP A 89 6.65 -7.82 -1.93
C ASP A 89 7.01 -6.55 -1.14
N ILE A 90 7.08 -6.66 0.19
CA ILE A 90 7.63 -5.64 1.11
C ILE A 90 8.72 -6.31 1.94
N ARG A 91 9.94 -5.78 1.93
CA ARG A 91 11.09 -6.38 2.64
C ARG A 91 11.66 -5.42 3.66
N LYS A 92 12.23 -5.95 4.73
CA LYS A 92 12.97 -5.15 5.70
C LYS A 92 14.06 -4.35 4.97
N ALA A 93 14.17 -3.07 5.29
CA ALA A 93 15.27 -2.23 4.83
C ALA A 93 16.57 -2.70 5.50
N ASN A 94 17.63 -2.82 4.71
CA ASN A 94 18.98 -3.16 5.19
C ASN A 94 19.72 -1.89 5.61
#